data_AF-A0A8S4MM78-F1
#
_entry.id   AF-A0A8S4MM78-F1
#
_cell.length_a   1.000
_cell.length_b   1.000
_cell.length_c   1.000
_cell.angle_alpha   90.00
_cell.angle_beta   90.00
_cell.angle_gamma   90.00
#
_symmetry.space_group_name_H-M   'P 1'
#
loop_
_entity.id
_entity.type
_entity.pdbx_description
1 polymer ?
#
loop_
_entity_poly.entity_id
_entity_poly.type
_entity_poly.pdbx_seq_one_letter_code
_entity_poly.pdbx_strand_id
1 'polypeptide(L)'
;DVPTTNDELKFVMEKILRSFRHVDLQELPPLVYQLLLLSTKGFKRLVLEGITSYFAEQDQAIKLQESEQSEDMLSTLTVDQLCHMEGTIILHITFAIKQDQDLGREFVKFLKAGQQGSLTKILSPFNVALALSVARIQRFEDPIFEFLKSAISRSFKDEQIRQGSKWVTEMVPESSNVTESLLETVKNSSYGWDHVTQGLVQLGFSLMDSFGPKLGPAGRVVEPSGGTPKSPTQLACSLGAQILVNTFKVSI
;
A
#
# COMPACT_ATOMS: atom_id res chain seq x y z
N ASP A 1 -19.37 28.17 6.52
CA ASP A 1 -18.42 27.76 7.56
C ASP A 1 -19.05 27.84 8.93
N VAL A 2 -18.90 26.78 9.75
CA VAL A 2 -19.30 26.75 11.16
C VAL A 2 -18.02 26.76 11.99
N PRO A 3 -17.87 27.66 12.99
CA PRO A 3 -16.76 27.60 13.94
C PRO A 3 -16.86 26.31 14.76
N THR A 4 -15.81 25.51 14.79
CA THR A 4 -15.75 24.26 15.55
C THR A 4 -14.53 24.26 16.44
N THR A 5 -14.67 23.81 17.68
CA THR A 5 -13.53 23.51 18.55
C THR A 5 -12.73 22.31 18.00
N ASN A 6 -11.50 22.11 18.48
CA ASN A 6 -10.69 20.96 18.07
C ASN A 6 -11.35 19.62 18.45
N ASP A 7 -12.02 19.55 19.59
CA ASP A 7 -12.69 18.33 20.05
C ASP A 7 -13.94 18.02 19.20
N GLU A 8 -14.73 19.04 18.87
CA GLU A 8 -15.87 18.89 17.95
C GLU A 8 -15.41 18.50 16.54
N LEU A 9 -14.34 19.13 16.04
CA LEU A 9 -13.78 18.82 14.72
C LEU A 9 -13.30 17.37 14.66
N LYS A 10 -12.56 16.92 15.68
CA LYS A 10 -12.11 15.53 15.79
C LYS A 10 -13.29 14.57 15.87
N PHE A 11 -14.29 14.86 16.70
CA PHE A 11 -15.50 14.04 16.84
C PHE A 11 -16.23 13.88 15.50
N VAL A 12 -16.41 14.97 14.75
CA VAL A 12 -17.05 14.95 13.42
C VAL A 12 -16.24 14.09 12.44
N MET A 13 -14.92 14.27 12.37
CA MET A 13 -14.07 13.48 11.47
C MET A 13 -14.11 11.98 11.81
N GLU A 14 -14.01 11.62 13.09
CA GLU A 14 -14.14 10.22 13.52
C GLU A 14 -15.51 9.64 13.19
N LYS A 15 -16.58 10.44 13.34
CA LYS A 15 -17.94 10.00 13.01
C LYS A 15 -18.10 9.74 11.52
N ILE A 16 -17.54 10.61 10.66
CA ILE A 16 -17.53 10.43 9.20
C ILE A 16 -16.75 9.16 8.81
N LEU A 17 -15.56 8.95 9.39
CA LEU A 17 -14.77 7.75 9.13
C LEU A 17 -15.53 6.47 9.52
N ARG A 18 -16.23 6.47 10.66
CA ARG A 18 -17.07 5.32 11.08
C ARG A 18 -18.27 5.11 10.15
N SER A 19 -18.78 6.16 9.50
CA SER A 19 -19.91 6.02 8.58
C SER A 19 -19.52 5.39 7.25
N PHE A 20 -18.24 5.30 6.87
CA PHE A 20 -17.82 4.69 5.60
C PHE A 20 -18.35 3.26 5.39
N ARG A 21 -18.49 2.48 6.48
CA ARG A 21 -19.04 1.11 6.44
C ARG A 21 -20.54 1.04 6.13
N HIS A 22 -21.23 2.18 6.16
CA HIS A 22 -22.69 2.28 6.01
C HIS A 22 -23.08 3.15 4.81
N VAL A 23 -22.10 3.64 4.05
CA VAL A 23 -22.29 4.51 2.89
C VAL A 23 -22.11 3.67 1.64
N ASP A 24 -22.97 3.88 0.65
CA ASP A 24 -22.85 3.22 -0.64
C ASP A 24 -21.51 3.56 -1.31
N LEU A 25 -20.96 2.58 -2.03
CA LEU A 25 -19.65 2.68 -2.66
C LEU A 25 -19.48 3.94 -3.53
N GLN A 26 -20.52 4.28 -4.29
CA GLN A 26 -20.51 5.41 -5.21
C GLN A 26 -20.49 6.77 -4.50
N GLU A 27 -20.92 6.82 -3.24
CA GLU A 27 -20.97 8.01 -2.41
C GLU A 27 -19.68 8.22 -1.61
N LEU A 28 -18.78 7.23 -1.56
CA LEU A 28 -17.51 7.34 -0.85
C LEU A 28 -16.55 8.37 -1.48
N PRO A 29 -16.36 8.45 -2.81
CA PRO A 29 -15.51 9.48 -3.41
C PRO A 29 -15.85 10.92 -3.05
N PRO A 30 -17.10 11.40 -3.22
CA PRO A 30 -17.44 12.75 -2.81
C PRO A 30 -17.32 12.95 -1.29
N LEU A 31 -17.66 11.93 -0.48
CA LEU A 31 -17.51 12.02 0.98
C LEU A 31 -16.05 12.16 1.42
N VAL A 32 -15.14 11.35 0.84
CA VAL A 32 -13.70 11.43 1.11
C VAL A 32 -13.15 12.78 0.67
N TYR A 33 -13.56 13.29 -0.50
CA TYR A 33 -13.16 14.62 -0.94
C TYR A 33 -13.57 15.71 0.06
N GLN A 34 -14.80 15.67 0.57
CA GLN A 34 -15.26 16.62 1.60
C GLN A 34 -14.50 16.45 2.91
N LEU A 35 -14.19 15.22 3.33
CA LEU A 35 -13.39 14.96 4.51
C LEU A 35 -11.94 15.49 4.37
N LEU A 36 -11.34 15.36 3.19
CA LEU A 36 -10.03 15.93 2.88
C LEU A 36 -10.05 17.46 2.93
N LEU A 37 -11.10 18.10 2.41
CA LEU A 37 -11.30 19.55 2.56
C LEU A 37 -11.42 19.95 4.04
N LEU A 38 -12.17 19.19 4.83
CA LEU A 38 -12.32 19.44 6.27
C LEU A 38 -10.98 19.27 7.01
N SER A 39 -10.13 18.34 6.58
CA SER A 39 -8.79 18.08 7.17
C SER A 39 -7.83 19.27 7.07
N THR A 40 -8.11 20.24 6.19
CA THR A 40 -7.36 21.50 6.13
C THR A 40 -7.44 22.28 7.44
N LYS A 41 -8.53 22.09 8.22
CA LYS A 41 -8.73 22.70 9.54
C LYS A 41 -8.00 21.98 10.68
N GLY A 42 -7.53 20.74 10.47
CA GLY A 42 -6.83 19.96 11.50
C GLY A 42 -6.89 18.45 11.27
N PHE A 43 -6.21 17.69 12.11
CA PHE A 43 -6.29 16.21 12.18
C PHE A 43 -6.04 15.47 10.84
N LYS A 44 -5.19 16.02 9.96
CA LYS A 44 -4.75 15.42 8.69
C LYS A 44 -4.36 13.95 8.82
N ARG A 45 -3.55 13.61 9.83
CA ARG A 45 -3.12 12.24 10.10
C ARG A 45 -4.28 11.31 10.42
N LEU A 46 -5.22 11.73 11.26
CA LEU A 46 -6.41 10.95 11.61
C LEU A 46 -7.23 10.61 10.36
N VAL A 47 -7.41 11.61 9.48
CA VAL A 47 -8.15 11.44 8.23
C VAL A 47 -7.45 10.44 7.30
N LEU A 48 -6.14 10.62 7.06
CA LEU A 48 -5.36 9.70 6.23
C LEU A 48 -5.35 8.28 6.78
N GLU A 49 -5.08 8.13 8.07
CA GLU A 49 -5.05 6.83 8.77
C GLU A 49 -6.43 6.15 8.73
N GLY A 50 -7.51 6.91 8.92
CA GLY A 50 -8.86 6.39 8.83
C GLY A 50 -9.23 5.90 7.42
N ILE A 51 -8.93 6.69 6.38
CA ILE A 51 -9.21 6.31 4.98
C ILE A 51 -8.40 5.07 4.59
N THR A 52 -7.08 5.13 4.82
CA THR A 52 -6.15 4.04 4.48
C THR A 52 -6.48 2.74 5.21
N SER A 53 -6.82 2.82 6.51
CA SER A 53 -7.20 1.64 7.29
C SER A 53 -8.51 1.03 6.81
N TYR A 54 -9.50 1.87 6.46
CA TYR A 54 -10.77 1.39 5.90
C TYR A 54 -10.55 0.59 4.61
N PHE A 55 -9.77 1.12 3.65
CA PHE A 55 -9.53 0.43 2.38
C PHE A 55 -8.64 -0.82 2.54
N ALA A 56 -7.62 -0.77 3.42
CA ALA A 56 -6.86 -1.96 3.75
C ALA A 56 -7.72 -3.08 4.39
N GLU A 57 -8.76 -2.72 5.15
CA GLU A 57 -9.74 -3.68 5.68
C GLU A 57 -10.65 -4.25 4.57
N GLN A 58 -11.05 -3.44 3.59
CA GLN A 58 -11.84 -3.91 2.44
C GLN A 58 -11.05 -4.87 1.56
N ASP A 59 -9.78 -4.55 1.27
CA ASP A 59 -8.83 -5.43 0.56
C ASP A 59 -8.78 -6.82 1.23
N GLN A 60 -8.67 -6.84 2.57
CA GLN A 60 -8.62 -8.10 3.32
C GLN A 60 -9.95 -8.85 3.31
N ALA A 61 -11.08 -8.14 3.43
CA ALA A 61 -12.41 -8.76 3.42
C ALA A 61 -12.72 -9.46 2.10
N ILE A 62 -12.34 -8.85 0.96
CA ILE A 62 -12.52 -9.43 -0.37
C ILE A 62 -11.68 -10.71 -0.53
N LYS A 63 -10.42 -10.69 -0.10
CA LYS A 63 -9.56 -11.88 -0.16
C LYS A 63 -10.14 -13.07 0.59
N LEU A 64 -10.69 -12.83 1.79
CA LEU A 64 -11.32 -13.88 2.58
C LEU A 64 -12.53 -14.47 1.85
N GLN A 65 -13.35 -13.62 1.22
CA GLN A 65 -14.50 -14.07 0.41
C GLN A 65 -14.07 -14.91 -0.81
N GLU A 66 -13.02 -14.51 -1.53
CA GLU A 66 -12.49 -15.29 -2.66
C GLU A 66 -11.97 -16.67 -2.24
N SER A 67 -11.38 -16.76 -1.03
CA SER A 67 -10.83 -18.01 -0.49
C SER A 67 -11.87 -19.00 0.06
N GLU A 68 -13.03 -18.51 0.51
CA GLU A 68 -14.05 -19.32 1.21
C GLU A 68 -15.12 -19.92 0.28
N GLN A 69 -15.00 -19.78 -1.06
CA GLN A 69 -15.93 -20.34 -2.08
C GLN A 69 -17.40 -20.43 -1.64
N SER A 70 -17.90 -19.38 -0.98
CA SER A 70 -19.27 -19.36 -0.51
C SER A 70 -20.12 -18.72 -1.60
N GLU A 71 -20.79 -19.54 -2.41
CA GLU A 71 -21.80 -19.12 -3.41
C GLU A 71 -22.99 -18.36 -2.78
N ASP A 72 -23.10 -18.31 -1.45
CA ASP A 72 -24.29 -17.87 -0.71
C ASP A 72 -24.07 -16.62 0.17
N MET A 73 -23.19 -15.72 -0.23
CA MET A 73 -23.09 -14.39 0.41
C MET A 73 -23.30 -13.30 -0.63
N LEU A 74 -24.46 -12.66 -0.52
CA LEU A 74 -24.84 -11.39 -1.13
C LEU A 74 -23.88 -10.26 -0.68
N SER A 75 -22.59 -10.33 -1.02
CA SER A 75 -21.70 -9.18 -0.98
C SER A 75 -21.84 -8.45 -2.31
N THR A 76 -22.59 -7.35 -2.24
CA THR A 76 -22.98 -6.43 -3.32
C THR A 76 -21.82 -5.68 -4.00
N LEU A 77 -20.56 -6.05 -3.75
CA LEU A 77 -19.39 -5.33 -4.22
C LEU A 77 -18.47 -6.25 -5.02
N THR A 78 -18.37 -5.99 -6.33
CA THR A 78 -17.38 -6.66 -7.18
C THR A 78 -15.98 -6.08 -6.94
N VAL A 79 -14.95 -6.91 -7.10
CA VAL A 79 -13.53 -6.48 -7.06
C VAL A 79 -13.30 -5.29 -8.00
N ASP A 80 -13.88 -5.36 -9.19
CA ASP A 80 -13.82 -4.31 -10.21
C ASP A 80 -14.35 -2.95 -9.71
N GLN A 81 -15.53 -2.95 -9.07
CA GLN A 81 -16.13 -1.73 -8.51
C GLN A 81 -15.29 -1.15 -7.37
N LEU A 82 -14.75 -2.01 -6.48
CA LEU A 82 -13.86 -1.54 -5.42
C LEU A 82 -12.62 -0.88 -6.02
N CYS A 83 -11.93 -1.54 -6.96
CA CYS A 83 -10.71 -1.01 -7.56
C CYS A 83 -10.94 0.33 -8.28
N HIS A 84 -12.02 0.46 -9.04
CA HIS A 84 -12.35 1.73 -9.71
C HIS A 84 -12.59 2.87 -8.71
N MET A 85 -13.32 2.59 -7.63
CA MET A 85 -13.53 3.57 -6.58
C MET A 85 -12.21 3.93 -5.88
N GLU A 86 -11.39 2.95 -5.52
CA GLU A 86 -10.08 3.17 -4.89
C GLU A 86 -9.19 4.07 -5.75
N GLY A 87 -9.15 3.85 -7.06
CA GLY A 87 -8.44 4.71 -8.00
C GLY A 87 -8.94 6.17 -7.92
N THR A 88 -10.25 6.37 -7.82
CA THR A 88 -10.85 7.70 -7.65
C THR A 88 -10.49 8.33 -6.30
N ILE A 89 -10.52 7.55 -5.22
CA ILE A 89 -10.09 8.00 -3.89
C ILE A 89 -8.62 8.42 -3.88
N ILE A 90 -7.75 7.61 -4.49
CA ILE A 90 -6.31 7.90 -4.59
C ILE A 90 -6.10 9.20 -5.37
N LEU A 91 -6.85 9.44 -6.44
CA LEU A 91 -6.81 10.71 -7.17
C LEU A 91 -7.24 11.89 -6.30
N HIS A 92 -8.30 11.77 -5.51
CA HIS A 92 -8.73 12.82 -4.58
C HIS A 92 -7.68 13.12 -3.51
N ILE A 93 -7.08 12.09 -2.90
CA ILE A 93 -6.02 12.27 -1.90
C ILE A 93 -4.79 12.91 -2.55
N THR A 94 -4.36 12.41 -3.70
CA THR A 94 -3.20 12.95 -4.43
C THR A 94 -3.42 14.40 -4.83
N PHE A 95 -4.64 14.76 -5.27
CA PHE A 95 -5.01 16.14 -5.54
C PHE A 95 -4.97 17.00 -4.27
N ALA A 96 -5.54 16.53 -3.16
CA ALA A 96 -5.49 17.25 -1.89
C ALA A 96 -4.05 17.48 -1.41
N ILE A 97 -3.16 16.49 -1.56
CA ILE A 97 -1.73 16.63 -1.23
C ILE A 97 -1.03 17.66 -2.13
N LYS A 98 -1.40 17.75 -3.42
CA LYS A 98 -0.87 18.80 -4.31
C LYS A 98 -1.22 20.20 -3.80
N GLN A 99 -2.44 20.38 -3.29
CA GLN A 99 -2.93 21.65 -2.76
C GLN A 99 -2.40 21.96 -1.36
N ASP A 100 -2.29 20.95 -0.49
CA ASP A 100 -1.82 21.06 0.90
C ASP A 100 -0.69 20.06 1.16
N GLN A 101 0.55 20.57 1.12
CA GLN A 101 1.75 19.75 1.24
C GLN A 101 1.99 19.23 2.67
N ASP A 102 1.33 19.80 3.69
CA ASP A 102 1.36 19.25 5.05
C ASP A 102 0.63 17.91 5.12
N LEU A 103 -0.42 17.72 4.31
CA LEU A 103 -1.10 16.44 4.20
C LEU A 103 -0.16 15.34 3.71
N GLY A 104 0.63 15.62 2.66
CA GLY A 104 1.63 14.67 2.16
C GLY A 104 2.75 14.38 3.16
N ARG A 105 3.18 15.38 3.94
CA ARG A 105 4.14 15.18 5.04
C ARG A 105 3.58 14.25 6.13
N GLU A 106 2.32 14.46 6.53
CA GLU A 106 1.65 13.59 7.50
C GLU A 106 1.46 12.17 6.95
N PHE A 107 1.19 12.01 5.66
CA PHE A 107 1.11 10.70 5.02
C PHE A 107 2.46 9.95 5.07
N VAL A 108 3.57 10.60 4.73
CA VAL A 108 4.91 9.97 4.83
C VAL A 108 5.25 9.61 6.28
N LYS A 109 4.89 10.47 7.26
CA LYS A 109 5.06 10.15 8.69
C LYS A 109 4.23 8.93 9.10
N PHE A 110 2.99 8.83 8.64
CA PHE A 110 2.11 7.69 8.88
C PHE A 110 2.73 6.40 8.34
N LEU A 111 3.18 6.38 7.08
CA LEU A 111 3.84 5.22 6.48
C LEU A 111 5.07 4.78 7.29
N LYS A 112 5.94 5.72 7.66
CA LYS A 112 7.15 5.43 8.45
C LYS A 112 6.84 4.96 9.87
N ALA A 113 5.83 5.52 10.54
CA ALA A 113 5.40 5.06 11.86
C ALA A 113 4.83 3.64 11.79
N GLY A 114 4.08 3.34 10.74
CA GLY A 114 3.53 2.03 10.46
C GLY A 114 4.58 0.93 10.25
N GLN A 115 5.80 1.29 9.84
CA GLN A 115 6.90 0.33 9.75
C GLN A 115 7.14 -0.37 11.09
N GLN A 116 6.97 0.29 12.24
CA GLN A 116 7.20 -0.32 13.56
C GLN A 116 6.09 -1.30 13.97
N GLY A 117 4.92 -1.25 13.32
CA GLY A 117 3.77 -2.11 13.59
C GLY A 117 3.59 -3.21 12.55
N SER A 118 2.33 -3.46 12.15
CA SER A 118 1.98 -4.48 11.15
C SER A 118 2.31 -4.00 9.73
N LEU A 119 3.46 -4.45 9.20
CA LEU A 119 3.87 -4.15 7.82
C LEU A 119 2.84 -4.61 6.78
N THR A 120 2.11 -5.68 7.04
CA THR A 120 1.08 -6.21 6.15
C THR A 120 -0.03 -5.20 5.89
N LYS A 121 -0.50 -4.48 6.93
CA LYS A 121 -1.54 -3.45 6.77
C LYS A 121 -1.01 -2.23 6.03
N ILE A 122 0.24 -1.87 6.30
CA ILE A 122 0.89 -0.70 5.72
C ILE A 122 1.27 -0.92 4.25
N LEU A 123 1.57 -2.16 3.87
CA LEU A 123 1.82 -2.58 2.49
C LEU A 123 0.59 -3.24 1.85
N SER A 124 -0.62 -2.83 2.25
CA SER A 124 -1.84 -3.24 1.56
C SER A 124 -1.87 -2.69 0.12
N PRO A 125 -2.59 -3.34 -0.81
CA PRO A 125 -2.71 -2.86 -2.19
C PRO A 125 -3.09 -1.38 -2.30
N PHE A 126 -4.13 -0.95 -1.57
CA PHE A 126 -4.54 0.45 -1.54
C PHE A 126 -3.40 1.39 -1.10
N ASN A 127 -2.68 1.05 -0.03
CA ASN A 127 -1.64 1.91 0.53
C ASN A 127 -0.41 1.99 -0.38
N VAL A 128 -0.04 0.90 -1.03
CA VAL A 128 1.04 0.88 -2.02
C VAL A 128 0.64 1.72 -3.24
N ALA A 129 -0.58 1.56 -3.76
CA ALA A 129 -1.08 2.35 -4.89
C ALA A 129 -1.12 3.86 -4.57
N LEU A 130 -1.60 4.22 -3.38
CA LEU A 130 -1.60 5.60 -2.91
C LEU A 130 -0.16 6.15 -2.78
N ALA A 131 0.75 5.39 -2.18
CA ALA A 131 2.15 5.79 -2.05
C ALA A 131 2.79 6.05 -3.41
N LEU A 132 2.64 5.14 -4.37
CA LEU A 132 3.18 5.30 -5.72
C LEU A 132 2.55 6.48 -6.47
N SER A 133 1.27 6.74 -6.25
CA SER A 133 0.58 7.91 -6.82
C SER A 133 1.09 9.24 -6.26
N VAL A 134 1.35 9.27 -4.95
CA VAL A 134 1.92 10.45 -4.27
C VAL A 134 3.40 10.65 -4.65
N ALA A 135 4.14 9.58 -4.93
CA ALA A 135 5.54 9.64 -5.37
C ALA A 135 5.72 10.41 -6.69
N ARG A 136 4.65 10.54 -7.50
CA ARG A 136 4.65 11.42 -8.70
C ARG A 136 4.85 12.91 -8.39
N ILE A 137 4.68 13.30 -7.12
CA ILE A 137 5.01 14.64 -6.64
C ILE A 137 6.47 14.61 -6.18
N GLN A 138 7.36 15.21 -6.97
CA GLN A 138 8.83 15.11 -6.85
C GLN A 138 9.38 15.12 -5.41
N ARG A 139 8.88 15.99 -4.53
CA ARG A 139 9.37 16.09 -3.14
C ARG A 139 9.07 14.88 -2.25
N PHE A 140 8.09 14.05 -2.64
CA PHE A 140 7.68 12.85 -1.93
C PHE A 140 8.20 11.58 -2.60
N GLU A 141 8.81 11.68 -3.79
CA GLU A 141 9.38 10.56 -4.54
C GLU A 141 10.41 9.80 -3.68
N ASP A 142 11.53 10.43 -3.33
CA ASP A 142 12.59 9.77 -2.54
C ASP A 142 12.08 9.25 -1.19
N PRO A 143 11.35 10.03 -0.36
CA PRO A 143 10.86 9.52 0.92
C PRO A 143 9.95 8.29 0.80
N ILE A 144 9.15 8.19 -0.26
CA ILE A 144 8.24 7.07 -0.49
C ILE A 144 9.00 5.85 -1.00
N PHE A 145 9.88 6.00 -1.98
CA PHE A 145 10.67 4.87 -2.50
C PHE A 145 11.61 4.31 -1.43
N GLU A 146 12.24 5.16 -0.61
CA GLU A 146 13.04 4.70 0.54
C GLU A 146 12.20 3.94 1.56
N PHE A 147 10.97 4.42 1.84
CA PHE A 147 10.04 3.71 2.71
C PHE A 147 9.64 2.34 2.13
N LEU A 148 9.24 2.26 0.85
CA LEU A 148 8.82 1.00 0.23
C LEU A 148 9.96 -0.02 0.22
N LYS A 149 11.16 0.38 -0.21
CA LYS A 149 12.34 -0.50 -0.20
C LYS A 149 12.66 -1.05 1.19
N SER A 150 12.68 -0.16 2.20
CA SER A 150 12.98 -0.57 3.58
C SER A 150 11.91 -1.48 4.16
N ALA A 151 10.63 -1.19 3.91
CA ALA A 151 9.50 -2.00 4.36
C ALA A 151 9.50 -3.41 3.72
N ILE A 152 9.73 -3.50 2.40
CA ILE A 152 9.82 -4.77 1.67
C ILE A 152 11.02 -5.60 2.16
N SER A 153 12.20 -4.98 2.25
CA SER A 153 13.40 -5.67 2.74
C SER A 153 13.22 -6.19 4.17
N ARG A 154 12.57 -5.39 5.04
CA ARG A 154 12.26 -5.82 6.39
C ARG A 154 11.27 -6.97 6.40
N SER A 155 10.20 -6.93 5.62
CA SER A 155 9.22 -8.02 5.56
C SER A 155 9.87 -9.36 5.21
N PHE A 156 10.78 -9.39 4.23
CA PHE A 156 11.51 -10.62 3.90
C PHE A 156 12.48 -11.09 4.99
N LYS A 157 13.09 -10.16 5.75
CA LYS A 157 13.95 -10.51 6.88
C LYS A 157 13.13 -11.06 8.05
N ASP A 158 12.02 -10.42 8.37
CA ASP A 158 11.10 -10.83 9.43
C ASP A 158 10.54 -12.24 9.12
N GLU A 159 10.18 -12.49 7.86
CA GLU A 159 9.78 -13.81 7.37
C GLU A 159 10.88 -14.87 7.53
N GLN A 160 12.11 -14.55 7.13
CA GLN A 160 13.24 -15.47 7.25
C GLN A 160 13.52 -15.82 8.73
N ILE A 161 13.43 -14.84 9.63
CA ILE A 161 13.59 -15.04 11.08
C ILE A 161 12.49 -15.95 11.61
N ARG A 162 11.23 -15.73 11.21
CA ARG A 162 10.10 -16.58 11.60
C ARG A 162 10.33 -18.02 11.16
N GLN A 163 10.62 -18.25 9.88
CA GLN A 163 10.89 -19.59 9.35
C GLN A 163 12.11 -20.28 9.99
N GLY A 164 13.08 -19.50 10.47
CA GLY A 164 14.27 -20.00 11.16
C GLY A 164 14.02 -20.45 12.61
N SER A 165 12.86 -20.18 13.21
CA SER A 165 12.58 -20.48 14.61
C SER A 165 11.17 -21.02 14.82
N LYS A 166 11.08 -22.27 15.29
CA LYS A 166 9.79 -22.90 15.64
C LYS A 166 9.03 -22.10 16.70
N TRP A 167 9.74 -21.58 17.72
CA TRP A 167 9.14 -20.75 18.76
C TRP A 167 8.50 -19.47 18.21
N VAL A 168 9.17 -18.80 17.26
CA VAL A 168 8.62 -17.59 16.65
C VAL A 168 7.41 -17.93 15.78
N THR A 169 7.46 -19.01 15.00
CA THR A 169 6.33 -19.47 14.19
C THR A 169 5.11 -19.84 15.03
N GLU A 170 5.29 -20.38 16.24
CA GLU A 170 4.18 -20.68 17.16
C GLU A 170 3.58 -19.43 17.81
N MET A 171 4.39 -18.41 18.08
CA MET A 171 3.95 -17.18 18.77
C MET A 171 3.48 -16.08 17.82
N VAL A 172 3.98 -16.06 16.59
CA VAL A 172 3.70 -15.03 15.58
C VAL A 172 2.97 -15.69 14.42
N PRO A 173 1.68 -15.38 14.22
CA PRO A 173 0.90 -15.90 13.09
C PRO A 173 1.57 -15.61 11.75
N GLU A 174 1.28 -16.44 10.76
CA GLU A 174 1.69 -16.18 9.38
C GLU A 174 1.17 -14.80 8.94
N SER A 175 2.08 -13.88 8.65
CA SER A 175 1.71 -12.56 8.12
C SER A 175 1.46 -12.66 6.62
N SER A 176 0.45 -11.97 6.09
CA SER A 176 0.18 -11.99 4.64
C SER A 176 1.43 -11.59 3.85
N ASN A 177 1.65 -12.29 2.74
CA ASN A 177 2.89 -12.23 1.97
C ASN A 177 3.03 -10.87 1.27
N VAL A 178 4.09 -10.12 1.58
CA VAL A 178 4.37 -8.82 0.94
C VAL A 178 4.45 -8.93 -0.59
N THR A 179 4.95 -10.06 -1.10
CA THR A 179 5.00 -10.34 -2.54
C THR A 179 3.59 -10.38 -3.12
N GLU A 180 2.67 -11.07 -2.45
CA GLU A 180 1.29 -11.20 -2.88
C GLU A 180 0.58 -9.84 -2.88
N SER A 181 0.69 -9.06 -1.80
CA SER A 181 0.09 -7.72 -1.74
C SER A 181 0.61 -6.79 -2.84
N LEU A 182 1.90 -6.83 -3.15
CA LEU A 182 2.48 -5.99 -4.22
C LEU A 182 2.07 -6.48 -5.61
N LEU A 183 2.01 -7.80 -5.85
CA LEU A 183 1.55 -8.35 -7.12
C LEU A 183 0.05 -8.13 -7.33
N GLU A 184 -0.72 -8.12 -6.25
CA GLU A 184 -2.13 -7.71 -6.30
C GLU A 184 -2.27 -6.23 -6.62
N THR A 185 -1.41 -5.35 -6.08
CA THR A 185 -1.39 -3.94 -6.50
C THR A 185 -1.18 -3.82 -8.01
N VAL A 186 -0.29 -4.65 -8.58
CA VAL A 186 -0.07 -4.72 -10.04
C VAL A 186 -1.32 -5.22 -10.76
N LYS A 187 -1.99 -6.27 -10.26
CA LYS A 187 -3.25 -6.77 -10.82
C LYS A 187 -4.34 -5.69 -10.81
N ASN A 188 -4.52 -5.02 -9.67
CA ASN A 188 -5.52 -3.99 -9.48
C ASN A 188 -5.26 -2.76 -10.36
N SER A 189 -4.00 -2.52 -10.76
CA SER A 189 -3.67 -1.42 -11.66
C SER A 189 -4.32 -1.52 -13.05
N SER A 190 -4.79 -2.71 -13.44
CA SER A 190 -5.56 -2.94 -14.67
C SER A 190 -6.90 -2.18 -14.70
N TYR A 191 -7.44 -1.80 -13.55
CA TYR A 191 -8.72 -1.10 -13.41
C TYR A 191 -8.58 0.43 -13.55
N GLY A 192 -7.78 0.88 -14.50
CA GLY A 192 -7.62 2.30 -14.83
C GLY A 192 -6.72 3.09 -13.87
N TRP A 193 -5.79 2.44 -13.16
CA TRP A 193 -4.85 3.13 -12.26
C TRP A 193 -3.60 3.63 -12.98
N ASP A 194 -3.75 4.36 -14.08
CA ASP A 194 -2.61 4.88 -14.87
C ASP A 194 -1.61 5.71 -14.04
N HIS A 195 -2.14 6.36 -13.00
CA HIS A 195 -1.40 7.16 -12.04
C HIS A 195 -0.51 6.34 -11.08
N VAL A 196 -0.66 5.02 -11.04
CA VAL A 196 0.12 4.08 -10.23
C VAL A 196 1.18 3.36 -11.07
N THR A 197 0.88 3.07 -12.34
CA THR A 197 1.72 2.25 -13.25
C THR A 197 3.16 2.75 -13.37
N GLN A 198 3.38 4.05 -13.54
CA GLN A 198 4.73 4.62 -13.59
C GLN A 198 5.50 4.32 -12.30
N GLY A 199 4.85 4.48 -11.15
CA GLY A 199 5.46 4.20 -9.85
C GLY A 199 5.79 2.72 -9.65
N LEU A 200 4.95 1.80 -10.16
CA LEU A 200 5.22 0.35 -10.13
C LEU A 200 6.48 0.00 -10.93
N VAL A 201 6.64 0.59 -12.12
CA VAL A 201 7.83 0.39 -12.95
C VAL A 201 9.09 0.93 -12.24
N GLN A 202 9.01 2.16 -11.72
CA GLN A 202 10.11 2.75 -10.95
C GLN A 202 10.46 1.91 -9.72
N LEU A 203 9.47 1.38 -8.99
CA LEU A 203 9.68 0.51 -7.83
C LEU A 203 10.40 -0.78 -8.24
N GLY A 204 9.96 -1.40 -9.34
CA GLY A 204 10.56 -2.62 -9.88
C GLY A 204 12.05 -2.44 -10.16
N PHE A 205 12.42 -1.38 -10.89
CA PHE A 205 13.83 -1.04 -11.13
C PHE A 205 14.56 -0.68 -9.84
N SER A 206 13.96 0.13 -8.97
CA SER A 206 14.59 0.55 -7.70
C SER A 206 14.94 -0.64 -6.80
N LEU A 207 14.09 -1.67 -6.77
CA LEU A 207 14.35 -2.93 -6.06
C LEU A 207 15.49 -3.72 -6.71
N MET A 208 15.48 -3.85 -8.03
CA MET A 208 16.53 -4.56 -8.77
C MET A 208 17.89 -3.86 -8.63
N ASP A 209 17.93 -2.53 -8.69
CA ASP A 209 19.16 -1.75 -8.53
C ASP A 209 19.68 -1.83 -7.09
N SER A 210 18.80 -1.78 -6.09
CA SER A 210 19.19 -1.78 -4.68
C SER A 210 19.61 -3.17 -4.17
N PHE A 211 18.97 -4.23 -4.68
CA PHE A 211 19.11 -5.60 -4.16
C PHE A 211 19.65 -6.61 -5.18
N GLY A 212 19.97 -6.17 -6.40
CA GLY A 212 20.58 -7.01 -7.43
C GLY A 212 21.98 -7.47 -7.07
N PRO A 213 22.50 -8.50 -7.77
CA PRO A 213 23.85 -8.98 -7.57
C PRO A 213 24.86 -7.86 -7.84
N LYS A 214 25.58 -7.45 -6.81
CA LYS A 214 26.66 -6.47 -6.95
C LYS A 214 27.88 -7.17 -7.54
N LEU A 215 28.50 -6.54 -8.54
CA LEU A 215 29.78 -6.98 -9.08
C LEU A 215 30.81 -7.00 -7.93
N GLY A 216 31.41 -8.16 -7.69
CA GLY A 216 32.52 -8.25 -6.73
C GLY A 216 33.75 -7.47 -7.21
N PRO A 217 34.78 -7.27 -6.36
CA PRO A 217 36.02 -6.56 -6.71
C PRO A 217 36.74 -7.07 -7.96
N ALA A 218 36.43 -8.31 -8.40
CA ALA A 218 37.02 -8.96 -9.57
C ALA A 218 36.06 -9.06 -10.78
N GLY A 219 34.93 -8.34 -10.78
CA GLY A 219 33.96 -8.34 -11.91
C GLY A 219 33.22 -9.66 -12.11
N ARG A 220 33.35 -10.64 -11.20
CA ARG A 220 32.59 -11.89 -11.25
C ARG A 220 31.26 -11.71 -10.51
N VAL A 221 30.18 -11.99 -11.22
CA VAL A 221 28.84 -12.19 -10.63
C VAL A 221 28.91 -13.50 -9.85
N VAL A 222 28.64 -13.46 -8.54
CA VAL A 222 28.45 -14.67 -7.75
C VAL A 222 27.04 -15.15 -8.06
N GLU A 223 26.91 -16.07 -9.02
CA GLU A 223 25.64 -16.74 -9.24
C GLU A 223 25.33 -17.67 -8.05
N PRO A 224 24.11 -17.60 -7.48
CA PRO A 224 23.72 -18.52 -6.43
C PRO A 224 23.57 -19.93 -7.01
N SER A 225 24.30 -20.88 -6.45
CA SER A 225 24.16 -22.31 -6.75
C SER A 225 22.69 -22.72 -6.59
N GLY A 226 22.11 -23.34 -7.63
CA GLY A 226 20.71 -23.81 -7.62
C GLY A 226 20.49 -24.89 -6.56
N GLY A 227 20.06 -24.49 -5.38
CA GLY A 227 19.81 -25.40 -4.25
C GLY A 227 19.73 -24.74 -2.87
N THR A 228 20.22 -23.50 -2.71
CA THR A 228 20.09 -22.76 -1.44
C THR A 228 18.81 -21.92 -1.38
N PRO A 229 18.16 -21.79 -0.21
CA PRO A 229 17.01 -20.91 -0.05
C PRO A 229 17.42 -19.46 -0.36
N LYS A 230 16.56 -18.75 -1.12
CA LYS A 230 16.83 -17.37 -1.54
C LYS A 230 17.00 -16.47 -0.32
N SER A 231 18.05 -15.65 -0.30
CA SER A 231 18.24 -14.63 0.74
C SER A 231 17.18 -13.53 0.63
N PRO A 232 16.88 -12.77 1.69
CA PRO A 232 15.94 -11.64 1.64
C PRO A 232 16.28 -10.62 0.54
N THR A 233 17.57 -10.40 0.28
CA THR A 233 18.06 -9.55 -0.81
C THR A 233 17.69 -10.13 -2.18
N GLN A 234 17.88 -11.44 -2.38
CA GLN A 234 17.48 -12.12 -3.61
C GLN A 234 15.97 -12.13 -3.80
N LEU A 235 15.20 -12.30 -2.73
CA LEU A 235 13.73 -12.20 -2.76
C LEU A 235 13.28 -10.79 -3.16
N ALA A 236 13.86 -9.74 -2.58
CA ALA A 236 13.56 -8.36 -2.96
C ALA A 236 13.91 -8.05 -4.43
N CYS A 237 15.06 -8.48 -4.92
CA CYS A 237 15.42 -8.35 -6.33
C CYS A 237 14.47 -9.13 -7.25
N SER A 238 14.14 -10.37 -6.87
CA SER A 238 13.20 -11.23 -7.60
C SER A 238 11.78 -10.66 -7.61
N LEU A 239 11.38 -9.96 -6.55
CA LEU A 239 10.10 -9.24 -6.50
C LEU A 239 10.12 -8.05 -7.46
N GLY A 240 11.20 -7.27 -7.51
CA GLY A 240 11.36 -6.19 -8.48
C GLY A 240 11.17 -6.66 -9.92
N ALA A 241 11.81 -7.77 -10.31
CA ALA A 241 11.63 -8.37 -11.62
C ALA A 241 10.18 -8.84 -11.87
N GLN A 242 9.54 -9.46 -10.88
CA GLN A 242 8.14 -9.89 -11.00
C GLN A 242 7.18 -8.70 -11.15
N ILE A 243 7.38 -7.60 -10.43
CA ILE A 243 6.58 -6.38 -10.58
C ILE A 243 6.69 -5.87 -12.02
N LEU A 244 7.89 -5.76 -12.57
CA LEU A 244 8.09 -5.30 -13.95
C LEU A 244 7.40 -6.20 -14.98
N VAL A 245 7.61 -7.52 -14.88
CA VAL A 245 7.02 -8.49 -15.81
C VAL A 245 5.50 -8.46 -15.75
N ASN A 246 4.91 -8.43 -14.56
CA ASN A 246 3.46 -8.42 -14.42
C ASN A 246 2.85 -7.06 -14.80
N THR A 247 3.51 -5.94 -14.50
CA THR A 247 3.06 -4.61 -14.93
C THR A 247 3.02 -4.54 -16.46
N PHE A 248 4.05 -5.07 -17.13
CA PHE A 248 4.09 -5.14 -18.59
C PHE A 248 2.95 -6.01 -19.16
N LYS A 249 2.68 -7.18 -18.57
CA LYS A 249 1.58 -8.07 -18.99
C LYS A 249 0.20 -7.43 -18.84
N VAL A 250 0.00 -6.64 -17.79
CA VAL A 250 -1.28 -5.95 -17.53
C VAL A 250 -1.46 -4.72 -18.43
N SER A 251 -0.38 -4.17 -18.97
CA SER A 251 -0.40 -2.97 -19.82
C SER A 251 -0.58 -3.26 -21.32
N ILE A 252 -0.70 -4.54 -21.71
CA ILE A 252 -0.86 -5.03 -23.10
C ILE A 252 -2.23 -5.67 -23.23
#